data_AF-A0A6M1ZL40-F1
#
_entry.id   AF-A0A6M1ZL40-F1
#
_cell.length_a   1.000
_cell.length_b   1.000
_cell.length_c   1.000
_cell.angle_alpha   90.00
_cell.angle_beta   90.00
_cell.angle_gamma   90.00
#
_symmetry.space_group_name_H-M   'P 1'
#
loop_
_entity.id
_entity.type
_entity.pdbx_description
1 polymer ?
#
loop_
_entity_poly.entity_id
_entity_poly.type
_entity_poly.pdbx_seq_one_letter_code
_entity_poly.pdbx_strand_id
1 'polypeptide(L)'
;MSLKIQGFWVERGCVEKVKNVQYNHQQGRSAMPSKKLLICLMILGCANLFAAKRNRADIPKSNSESKVVAIEQPFALTPPKGWQYIKDRDQLPGKVALLFVGAGTTGQFTPSINLATEETALSLDDYMSLAKQYHESQGETRCTPLGPLDTQAGPAQLLQIDRKTSWGDVRFIQASLVQAGQAYVITATCLHKDFNTYCSPFFQTIQSFTIFSENARPRTE
;
A
#
# COMPACT_ATOMS: atom_id res chain seq x y z
N MET A 1 23.69 19.08 2.02
CA MET A 1 22.45 19.86 2.21
C MET A 1 21.40 18.88 2.69
N SER A 2 21.14 18.87 3.98
CA SER A 2 20.33 17.84 4.66
C SER A 2 18.99 18.47 5.05
N LEU A 3 17.88 17.85 4.66
CA LEU A 3 16.52 18.30 4.99
C LEU A 3 16.08 17.57 6.26
N LYS A 4 15.74 18.30 7.31
CA LYS A 4 15.29 17.77 8.60
C LYS A 4 13.76 17.67 8.57
N ILE A 5 13.23 16.45 8.51
CA ILE A 5 11.82 16.16 8.83
C ILE A 5 11.84 15.32 10.10
N GLN A 6 10.98 15.66 11.05
CA GLN A 6 10.85 15.10 12.41
C GLN A 6 11.45 13.69 12.59
N GLY A 7 12.62 13.62 13.24
CA GLY A 7 13.09 12.42 13.93
C GLY A 7 13.97 11.42 13.17
N PHE A 8 14.11 11.47 11.84
CA PHE A 8 14.93 10.49 11.10
C PHE A 8 16.13 11.13 10.39
N TRP A 9 17.33 10.63 10.71
CA TRP A 9 18.53 10.92 9.93
C TRP A 9 18.53 10.04 8.67
N VAL A 10 18.53 10.68 7.50
CA VAL A 10 18.87 10.02 6.25
C VAL A 10 20.20 10.59 5.78
N GLU A 11 21.29 9.95 6.19
CA GLU A 11 22.59 10.10 5.54
C GLU A 11 23.09 8.74 5.02
N ARG A 12 23.93 8.84 3.99
CA ARG A 12 24.37 7.80 3.06
C ARG A 12 24.88 6.54 3.77
N GLY A 13 24.37 5.38 3.37
CA GLY A 13 24.82 4.08 3.84
C GLY A 13 23.66 3.26 4.36
N CYS A 14 23.11 2.40 3.50
CA CYS A 14 21.99 1.52 3.83
C CYS A 14 22.44 0.53 4.92
N VAL A 15 22.07 0.84 6.16
CA VAL A 15 22.03 0.06 7.41
C VAL A 15 22.81 -1.25 7.39
N GLU A 16 24.04 -1.21 7.89
CA GLU A 16 24.74 -2.36 8.45
C GLU A 16 24.65 -2.32 9.99
N LYS A 17 24.43 -3.49 10.59
CA LYS A 17 24.48 -3.84 12.03
C LYS A 17 23.30 -3.45 12.92
N VAL A 18 22.43 -4.43 13.15
CA VAL A 18 22.02 -4.82 14.51
C VAL A 18 22.04 -6.35 14.58
N LYS A 19 22.94 -6.91 15.39
CA LYS A 19 22.97 -8.34 15.76
C LYS A 19 22.40 -8.50 17.16
N ASN A 20 21.76 -9.65 17.35
CA ASN A 20 21.42 -10.35 18.60
C ASN A 20 20.14 -9.91 19.33
N VAL A 21 19.04 -10.55 18.94
CA VAL A 21 18.02 -11.01 19.88
C VAL A 21 17.76 -12.49 19.54
N GLN A 22 18.14 -13.40 20.43
CA GLN A 22 17.75 -14.80 20.35
C GLN A 22 16.28 -14.92 20.75
N TYR A 23 15.42 -15.37 19.83
CA TYR A 23 14.06 -15.78 20.16
C TYR A 23 14.00 -17.29 20.29
N ASN A 24 13.65 -17.77 21.48
CA ASN A 24 13.39 -19.17 21.75
C ASN A 24 12.11 -19.61 21.03
N HIS A 25 12.26 -20.64 20.20
CA HIS A 25 11.18 -21.27 19.44
C HIS A 25 10.44 -22.25 20.36
N GLN A 26 9.21 -21.92 20.75
CA GLN A 26 8.23 -22.94 21.14
C GLN A 26 7.21 -23.10 20.02
N GLN A 27 7.19 -24.31 19.44
CA GLN A 27 6.25 -24.73 18.42
C GLN A 27 4.88 -24.98 19.06
N GLY A 28 3.96 -24.04 18.87
CA GLY A 28 2.53 -24.29 18.97
C GLY A 28 1.95 -24.42 17.56
N ARG A 29 1.45 -25.60 17.19
CA ARG A 29 0.60 -25.76 15.99
C ARG A 29 -0.67 -24.96 16.17
N SER A 30 -0.75 -23.76 15.62
CA SER A 30 -2.01 -23.04 15.44
C SER A 30 -2.60 -23.38 14.08
N ALA A 31 -3.89 -23.72 14.08
CA ALA A 31 -4.67 -24.00 12.88
C ALA A 31 -4.64 -22.77 11.95
N MET A 32 -4.39 -22.99 10.65
CA MET A 32 -4.47 -21.92 9.66
C MET A 32 -5.85 -21.26 9.71
N PRO A 33 -5.94 -19.92 9.73
CA PRO A 33 -7.22 -19.24 9.61
C PRO A 33 -7.84 -19.54 8.23
N SER A 34 -9.17 -19.63 8.19
CA SER A 34 -9.93 -20.05 7.01
C SER A 34 -9.55 -19.28 5.74
N LYS A 35 -9.68 -19.94 4.58
CA LYS A 35 -9.32 -19.45 3.22
C LYS A 35 -9.86 -18.05 2.83
N LYS A 36 -10.77 -17.46 3.61
CA LYS A 36 -11.33 -16.12 3.39
C LYS A 36 -10.36 -14.97 3.76
N LEU A 37 -9.42 -15.22 4.67
CA LEU A 37 -8.44 -14.22 5.15
C LEU A 37 -7.26 -13.99 4.18
N LEU A 38 -7.06 -14.90 3.22
CA LEU A 38 -5.86 -14.91 2.36
C LEU A 38 -5.97 -14.03 1.10
N ILE A 39 -7.15 -13.45 0.84
CA ILE A 39 -7.47 -12.87 -0.48
C ILE A 39 -6.90 -11.45 -0.65
N CYS A 40 -6.66 -10.67 0.41
CA CYS A 40 -6.13 -9.29 0.28
C CYS A 40 -4.61 -9.25 0.06
N LEU A 41 -3.90 -10.30 0.49
CA LEU A 41 -2.46 -10.43 0.26
C LEU A 41 -2.13 -10.76 -1.22
N MET A 42 -3.14 -11.04 -2.05
CA MET A 42 -3.01 -11.38 -3.48
C MET A 42 -2.97 -10.16 -4.43
N ILE A 43 -2.94 -8.91 -3.94
CA ILE A 43 -3.03 -7.67 -4.76
C ILE A 43 -1.70 -7.33 -5.44
N LEU A 44 -0.93 -8.34 -5.86
CA LEU A 44 0.29 -8.18 -6.65
C LEU A 44 0.05 -8.30 -8.16
N GLY A 45 -1.18 -8.58 -8.57
CA GLY A 45 -1.59 -8.72 -9.98
C GLY A 45 -1.81 -7.40 -10.73
N CYS A 46 -1.86 -6.24 -10.06
CA CYS A 46 -2.14 -4.96 -10.71
C CYS A 46 -1.06 -4.51 -11.70
N ALA A 47 0.18 -5.00 -11.57
CA ALA A 47 1.24 -4.72 -12.54
C ALA A 47 0.99 -5.35 -13.92
N ASN A 48 0.11 -6.37 -14.03
CA ASN A 48 -0.25 -6.98 -15.31
C ASN A 48 -1.29 -6.19 -16.12
N LEU A 49 -1.99 -5.21 -15.53
CA LEU A 49 -3.14 -4.58 -16.20
C LEU A 49 -2.81 -3.37 -17.10
N PHE A 50 -1.58 -2.85 -17.10
CA PHE A 50 -1.20 -1.68 -17.91
C PHE A 50 -0.03 -1.97 -18.87
N ALA A 51 -0.14 -3.08 -19.61
CA ALA A 51 0.52 -3.23 -20.92
C ALA A 51 -0.50 -3.02 -22.06
N ALA A 52 -1.44 -2.08 -21.92
CA ALA A 52 -2.40 -1.76 -22.97
C ALA A 52 -1.79 -0.72 -23.92
N LYS A 53 -1.56 -1.16 -25.18
CA LYS A 53 -1.15 -0.33 -26.32
C LYS A 53 -1.90 1.00 -26.35
N ARG A 54 -1.13 2.09 -26.37
CA ARG A 54 -1.60 3.47 -26.57
C ARG A 54 -2.09 3.65 -28.01
N ASN A 55 -3.34 3.27 -28.30
CA ASN A 55 -4.00 3.67 -29.54
C ASN A 55 -4.65 5.03 -29.33
N ARG A 56 -4.13 6.02 -30.05
CA ARG A 56 -4.67 7.37 -30.19
C ARG A 56 -5.99 7.26 -30.96
N ALA A 57 -7.11 7.43 -30.28
CA ALA A 57 -8.42 7.58 -30.89
C ALA A 57 -9.06 8.88 -30.38
N ASP A 58 -9.67 9.60 -31.30
CA ASP A 58 -10.16 10.97 -31.18
C ASP A 58 -11.20 11.17 -30.07
N ILE A 59 -11.11 12.32 -29.40
CA ILE A 59 -12.02 12.76 -28.34
C ILE A 59 -13.18 13.55 -28.96
N PRO A 60 -14.44 13.11 -28.86
CA PRO A 60 -15.57 14.00 -29.07
C PRO A 60 -15.79 14.84 -27.80
N LYS A 61 -15.85 16.17 -27.98
CA LYS A 61 -16.27 17.11 -26.93
C LYS A 61 -17.76 16.93 -26.67
N SER A 62 -18.12 16.49 -25.47
CA SER A 62 -19.49 16.52 -24.96
C SER A 62 -19.49 17.26 -23.63
N ASN A 63 -20.20 18.40 -23.62
CA ASN A 63 -20.56 19.13 -22.42
C ASN A 63 -21.61 18.32 -21.65
N SER A 64 -21.26 17.84 -20.46
CA SER A 64 -22.24 17.43 -19.46
C SER A 64 -21.77 17.88 -18.09
N GLU A 65 -22.58 18.72 -17.46
CA GLU A 65 -22.41 19.25 -16.11
C GLU A 65 -22.06 18.12 -15.13
N SER A 66 -20.92 18.27 -14.46
CA SER A 66 -20.41 17.28 -13.52
C SER A 66 -21.24 17.33 -12.23
N LYS A 67 -22.22 16.44 -12.12
CA LYS A 67 -22.84 16.10 -10.84
C LYS A 67 -21.75 15.52 -9.92
N VAL A 68 -21.43 16.22 -8.85
CA VAL A 68 -20.46 15.77 -7.84
C VAL A 68 -21.02 14.53 -7.15
N VAL A 69 -20.54 13.36 -7.53
CA VAL A 69 -20.75 12.11 -6.78
C VAL A 69 -19.79 12.17 -5.60
N ALA A 70 -20.34 12.35 -4.39
CA ALA A 70 -19.58 12.27 -3.15
C ALA A 70 -18.92 10.89 -3.06
N ILE A 71 -17.64 10.84 -2.72
CA ILE A 71 -16.92 9.59 -2.54
C ILE A 71 -17.40 9.00 -1.20
N GLU A 72 -18.31 8.03 -1.24
CA GLU A 72 -18.92 7.36 -0.06
C GLU A 72 -17.95 6.45 0.71
N GLN A 73 -16.64 6.68 0.65
CA GLN A 73 -15.67 5.87 1.38
C GLN A 73 -15.34 6.54 2.71
N PRO A 74 -15.38 5.82 3.85
CA PRO A 74 -15.06 6.39 5.16
C PRO A 74 -13.55 6.58 5.37
N PHE A 75 -12.80 6.82 4.29
CA PHE A 75 -11.35 7.01 4.33
C PHE A 75 -10.85 7.79 3.11
N ALA A 76 -9.66 8.38 3.24
CA ALA A 76 -8.98 9.06 2.15
C ALA A 76 -7.46 8.85 2.19
N LEU A 77 -6.84 9.04 1.02
CA LEU A 77 -5.39 9.09 0.80
C LEU A 77 -5.09 10.30 -0.09
N THR A 78 -4.00 11.01 0.21
CA THR A 78 -3.48 12.07 -0.66
C THR A 78 -2.39 11.49 -1.56
N PRO A 79 -2.66 11.29 -2.87
CA PRO A 79 -1.67 10.72 -3.77
C PRO A 79 -0.55 11.72 -4.08
N PRO A 80 0.60 11.26 -4.59
CA PRO A 80 1.63 12.17 -5.05
C PRO A 80 1.14 13.05 -6.20
N LYS A 81 1.71 14.26 -6.31
CA LYS A 81 1.30 15.23 -7.33
C LYS A 81 1.43 14.63 -8.74
N GLY A 82 0.37 14.79 -9.55
CA GLY A 82 0.34 14.34 -10.95
C GLY A 82 0.05 12.85 -11.14
N TRP A 83 -0.19 12.09 -10.07
CA TRP A 83 -0.62 10.70 -10.16
C TRP A 83 -2.10 10.60 -10.51
N GLN A 84 -2.45 9.58 -11.29
CA GLN A 84 -3.81 9.36 -11.77
C GLN A 84 -4.56 8.43 -10.82
N TYR A 85 -5.77 8.83 -10.42
CA TYR A 85 -6.68 7.98 -9.67
C TYR A 85 -7.52 7.12 -10.63
N ILE A 86 -7.51 5.80 -10.42
CA ILE A 86 -8.35 4.87 -11.17
C ILE A 86 -9.74 4.83 -10.54
N LYS A 87 -10.70 5.45 -11.23
CA LYS A 87 -12.09 5.63 -10.74
C LYS A 87 -12.99 4.42 -10.99
N ASP A 88 -12.71 3.68 -12.05
CA ASP A 88 -13.54 2.56 -12.48
C ASP A 88 -13.31 1.36 -11.56
N ARG A 89 -14.36 1.00 -10.81
CA ARG A 89 -14.33 -0.11 -9.84
C ARG A 89 -14.17 -1.46 -10.51
N ASP A 90 -14.70 -1.62 -11.72
CA ASP A 90 -14.63 -2.88 -12.44
C ASP A 90 -13.20 -3.19 -12.91
N GLN A 91 -12.33 -2.17 -12.93
CA GLN A 91 -10.91 -2.31 -13.22
C GLN A 91 -10.05 -2.62 -11.98
N LEU A 92 -10.64 -2.61 -10.78
CA LEU A 92 -9.93 -2.85 -9.53
C LEU A 92 -10.09 -4.31 -9.09
N PRO A 93 -9.02 -4.99 -8.63
CA PRO A 93 -9.16 -6.27 -7.96
C PRO A 93 -10.06 -6.14 -6.72
N GLY A 94 -10.86 -7.16 -6.42
CA GLY A 94 -12.06 -7.02 -5.58
C GLY A 94 -11.90 -6.36 -4.20
N LYS A 95 -10.74 -6.47 -3.53
CA LYS A 95 -10.50 -5.84 -2.22
C LYS A 95 -9.80 -4.47 -2.30
N VAL A 96 -9.47 -3.99 -3.50
CA VAL A 96 -8.81 -2.70 -3.71
C VAL A 96 -9.85 -1.57 -3.66
N ALA A 97 -9.72 -0.75 -2.63
CA ALA A 97 -10.56 0.40 -2.37
C ALA A 97 -10.09 1.66 -3.11
N LEU A 98 -8.79 1.85 -3.29
CA LEU A 98 -8.20 2.97 -4.04
C LEU A 98 -6.99 2.49 -4.84
N LEU A 99 -6.77 3.06 -6.02
CA LEU A 99 -5.57 2.85 -6.81
C LEU A 99 -5.12 4.14 -7.48
N PHE A 100 -3.86 4.51 -7.24
CA PHE A 100 -3.17 5.62 -7.88
C PHE A 100 -1.99 5.10 -8.70
N VAL A 101 -1.82 5.63 -9.90
CA VAL A 101 -0.72 5.28 -10.80
C VAL A 101 0.09 6.51 -11.18
N GLY A 102 1.40 6.43 -11.05
CA GLY A 102 2.34 7.49 -11.43
C GLY A 102 2.75 7.42 -12.89
N ALA A 103 3.55 8.39 -13.34
CA ALA A 103 4.29 8.24 -14.59
C ALA A 103 5.56 7.42 -14.31
N GLY A 104 5.64 6.22 -14.90
CA GLY A 104 6.85 5.39 -14.82
C GLY A 104 8.02 6.00 -15.59
N THR A 105 9.25 5.71 -15.14
CA THR A 105 10.48 6.25 -15.77
C THR A 105 10.80 5.59 -17.12
N THR A 106 10.34 4.35 -17.34
CA THR A 106 10.78 3.52 -18.47
C THR A 106 9.66 2.92 -19.33
N GLY A 107 8.39 3.31 -19.13
CA GLY A 107 7.25 2.77 -19.90
C GLY A 107 6.96 1.27 -19.73
N GLN A 108 7.85 0.54 -19.03
CA GLN A 108 7.75 -0.91 -18.80
C GLN A 108 7.14 -1.25 -17.43
N PHE A 109 7.28 -0.36 -16.46
CA PHE A 109 6.68 -0.49 -15.13
C PHE A 109 6.13 0.85 -14.67
N THR A 110 4.93 0.82 -14.11
CA THR A 110 4.24 2.01 -13.62
C THR A 110 4.21 1.96 -12.10
N PRO A 111 4.82 2.93 -11.40
CA PRO A 111 4.74 2.96 -9.94
C PRO A 111 3.29 3.20 -9.52
N SER A 112 2.88 2.56 -8.42
CA SER A 112 1.48 2.57 -7.99
C SER A 112 1.36 2.63 -6.48
N ILE A 113 0.27 3.20 -5.99
CA ILE A 113 -0.14 3.14 -4.59
C ILE A 113 -1.57 2.64 -4.57
N ASN A 114 -1.83 1.55 -3.87
CA ASN A 114 -3.18 1.04 -3.67
C ASN A 114 -3.52 0.98 -2.18
N LEU A 115 -4.80 1.14 -1.88
CA LEU A 115 -5.39 0.84 -0.58
C LEU A 115 -6.31 -0.35 -0.75
N ALA A 116 -6.15 -1.35 0.09
CA ALA A 116 -7.06 -2.47 0.19
C ALA A 116 -7.63 -2.57 1.60
N THR A 117 -8.83 -3.09 1.72
CA THR A 117 -9.51 -3.27 3.00
C THR A 117 -9.97 -4.71 3.16
N GLU A 118 -9.82 -5.28 4.36
CA GLU A 118 -10.47 -6.54 4.71
C GLU A 118 -10.86 -6.66 6.19
N GLU A 119 -11.97 -7.33 6.46
CA GLU A 119 -12.35 -7.67 7.83
C GLU A 119 -11.33 -8.61 8.44
N THR A 120 -10.99 -8.38 9.71
CA THR A 120 -10.04 -9.20 10.45
C THR A 120 -10.38 -9.20 11.94
N ALA A 121 -10.18 -10.35 12.58
CA ALA A 121 -10.19 -10.47 14.04
C ALA A 121 -8.76 -10.46 14.63
N LEU A 122 -7.73 -10.37 13.79
CA LEU A 122 -6.33 -10.37 14.22
C LEU A 122 -5.94 -9.02 14.82
N SER A 123 -5.01 -9.07 15.78
CA SER A 123 -4.27 -7.87 16.18
C SER A 123 -3.40 -7.37 15.01
N LEU A 124 -2.91 -6.13 15.07
CA LEU A 124 -2.01 -5.60 14.05
C LEU A 124 -0.72 -6.43 13.95
N ASP A 125 -0.15 -6.87 15.07
CA ASP A 125 1.09 -7.66 15.08
C ASP A 125 0.89 -9.06 14.48
N ASP A 126 -0.23 -9.72 14.81
CA ASP A 126 -0.59 -11.02 14.21
C ASP A 126 -0.87 -10.87 12.72
N TYR A 127 -1.55 -9.79 12.32
CA TYR A 127 -1.81 -9.47 10.92
C TYR A 127 -0.51 -9.27 10.15
N MET A 128 0.45 -8.52 10.69
CA MET A 128 1.75 -8.29 10.08
C MET A 128 2.57 -9.58 9.98
N SER A 129 2.51 -10.44 10.99
CA SER A 129 3.18 -11.74 10.99
C SER A 129 2.62 -12.65 9.89
N LEU A 130 1.29 -12.69 9.76
CA LEU A 130 0.62 -13.45 8.70
C LEU A 130 0.93 -12.89 7.31
N ALA A 131 0.90 -11.55 7.15
CA ALA A 131 1.22 -10.90 5.89
C ALA A 131 2.65 -11.19 5.44
N LYS A 132 3.61 -11.12 6.38
CA LYS A 132 5.02 -11.49 6.13
C LYS A 132 5.13 -12.96 5.70
N GLN A 133 4.56 -13.88 6.47
CA GLN A 133 4.60 -15.32 6.16
C GLN A 133 4.02 -15.61 4.78
N TYR A 134 2.90 -14.96 4.44
CA TYR A 134 2.29 -15.10 3.14
C TYR A 134 3.22 -14.61 2.03
N HIS A 135 3.75 -13.39 2.11
CA HIS A 135 4.61 -12.84 1.06
C HIS A 135 5.87 -13.69 0.88
N GLU A 136 6.50 -14.13 1.97
CA GLU A 136 7.67 -15.02 1.92
C GLU A 136 7.36 -16.42 1.38
N SER A 137 6.10 -16.86 1.40
CA SER A 137 5.70 -18.09 0.71
C SER A 137 5.65 -17.94 -0.82
N GLN A 138 5.71 -16.71 -1.34
CA GLN A 138 5.60 -16.41 -2.77
C GLN A 138 7.00 -16.34 -3.45
N GLY A 139 7.59 -17.50 -3.73
CA GLY A 139 8.82 -17.60 -4.54
C GLY A 139 9.99 -16.77 -4.00
N GLU A 140 10.71 -16.06 -4.89
CA GLU A 140 11.82 -15.18 -4.52
C GLU A 140 11.33 -13.83 -3.97
N THR A 141 10.70 -13.87 -2.79
CA THR A 141 10.22 -12.70 -2.06
C THR A 141 10.93 -12.57 -0.71
N ARG A 142 11.43 -11.38 -0.40
CA ARG A 142 12.06 -11.05 0.88
C ARG A 142 11.28 -9.97 1.59
N CYS A 143 10.90 -10.22 2.85
CA CYS A 143 10.19 -9.26 3.68
C CYS A 143 11.08 -8.72 4.80
N THR A 144 11.14 -7.41 4.95
CA THR A 144 11.89 -6.71 6.02
C THR A 144 10.93 -5.81 6.78
N PRO A 145 10.65 -6.09 8.06
CA PRO A 145 9.91 -5.15 8.91
C PRO A 145 10.69 -3.84 9.03
N LEU A 146 10.01 -2.71 8.82
CA LEU A 146 10.62 -1.38 8.96
C LEU A 146 10.23 -0.69 10.27
N GLY A 147 9.26 -1.26 10.99
CA GLY A 147 8.74 -0.72 12.26
C GLY A 147 7.52 0.17 12.07
N PRO A 148 7.16 0.94 13.12
CA PRO A 148 5.94 1.73 13.12
C PRO A 148 6.05 3.00 12.26
N LEU A 149 4.90 3.48 11.79
CA LEU A 149 4.73 4.76 11.13
C LEU A 149 3.39 5.38 11.53
N ASP A 150 3.41 6.63 11.96
CA ASP A 150 2.18 7.36 12.27
C ASP A 150 1.48 7.83 10.98
N THR A 151 0.18 7.56 10.89
CA THR A 151 -0.72 8.10 9.86
C THR A 151 -1.76 9.00 10.51
N GLN A 152 -2.51 9.78 9.71
CA GLN A 152 -3.63 10.57 10.24
C GLN A 152 -4.76 9.69 10.82
N ALA A 153 -4.85 8.42 10.40
CA ALA A 153 -5.79 7.43 10.93
C ALA A 153 -5.30 6.76 12.23
N GLY A 154 -4.01 6.89 12.57
CA GLY A 154 -3.39 6.20 13.72
C GLY A 154 -2.10 5.46 13.37
N PRO A 155 -1.55 4.71 14.33
CA PRO A 155 -0.27 4.01 14.18
C PRO A 155 -0.39 2.81 13.22
N ALA A 156 0.44 2.80 12.18
CA ALA A 156 0.58 1.69 11.25
C ALA A 156 1.91 0.95 11.46
N GLN A 157 2.01 -0.28 10.94
CA GLN A 157 3.25 -1.04 10.87
C GLN A 157 3.69 -1.20 9.42
N LEU A 158 4.99 -1.02 9.17
CA LEU A 158 5.57 -1.08 7.85
C LEU A 158 6.30 -2.38 7.56
N LEU A 159 6.08 -2.89 6.35
CA LEU A 159 6.80 -4.00 5.75
C LEU A 159 7.38 -3.58 4.41
N GLN A 160 8.69 -3.69 4.25
CA GLN A 160 9.32 -3.69 2.94
C GLN A 160 9.23 -5.09 2.35
N ILE A 161 8.81 -5.18 1.10
CA ILE A 161 8.77 -6.44 0.36
C ILE A 161 9.60 -6.24 -0.90
N ASP A 162 10.61 -7.06 -1.11
CA ASP A 162 11.42 -7.08 -2.34
C ASP A 162 11.10 -8.37 -3.08
N ARG A 163 10.77 -8.27 -4.37
CA ARG A 163 10.41 -9.43 -5.20
C ARG A 163 11.00 -9.31 -6.60
N LYS A 164 11.50 -10.42 -7.13
CA LYS A 164 11.88 -10.50 -8.55
C LYS A 164 10.66 -10.72 -9.43
N THR A 165 10.54 -9.94 -10.49
CA THR A 165 9.45 -10.03 -11.48
C THR A 165 10.01 -10.01 -12.90
N SER A 166 9.16 -10.27 -13.90
CA SER A 166 9.53 -10.17 -15.31
C SER A 166 9.92 -8.75 -15.74
N TRP A 167 9.51 -7.72 -14.99
CA TRP A 167 9.89 -6.32 -15.25
C TRP A 167 11.16 -5.88 -14.49
N GLY A 168 11.75 -6.79 -13.72
CA GLY A 168 12.91 -6.55 -12.86
C GLY A 168 12.59 -6.67 -11.37
N ASP A 169 13.53 -6.21 -10.55
CA ASP A 169 13.39 -6.20 -9.09
C ASP A 169 12.39 -5.12 -8.69
N VAL A 170 11.28 -5.54 -8.07
CA VAL A 170 10.22 -4.67 -7.59
C VAL A 170 10.31 -4.56 -6.08
N ARG A 171 10.15 -3.32 -5.59
CA ARG A 171 10.06 -3.02 -4.16
C ARG A 171 8.66 -2.50 -3.83
N PHE A 172 8.11 -3.05 -2.75
CA PHE A 172 6.88 -2.60 -2.12
C PHE A 172 7.20 -2.01 -0.75
N ILE A 173 6.52 -0.93 -0.41
CA ILE A 173 6.36 -0.45 0.96
C ILE A 173 4.89 -0.66 1.31
N GLN A 174 4.62 -1.58 2.24
CA GLN A 174 3.29 -1.89 2.71
C GLN A 174 3.12 -1.33 4.12
N ALA A 175 2.13 -0.47 4.32
CA ALA A 175 1.68 -0.05 5.64
C ALA A 175 0.36 -0.76 5.97
N SER A 176 0.27 -1.34 7.17
CA SER A 176 -0.96 -1.94 7.65
C SER A 176 -1.41 -1.29 8.95
N LEU A 177 -2.70 -1.03 9.06
CA LEU A 177 -3.39 -0.58 10.28
C LEU A 177 -4.60 -1.50 10.49
N VAL A 178 -4.87 -1.87 11.74
CA VAL A 178 -6.09 -2.57 12.12
C VAL A 178 -6.89 -1.70 13.08
N GLN A 179 -8.12 -1.36 12.72
CA GLN A 179 -9.02 -0.54 13.53
C GLN A 179 -10.45 -1.04 13.40
N ALA A 180 -11.15 -1.18 14.53
CA ALA A 180 -12.55 -1.61 14.57
C ALA A 180 -12.87 -2.90 13.79
N GLY A 181 -11.98 -3.91 13.87
CA GLY A 181 -12.15 -5.19 13.16
C GLY A 181 -11.88 -5.13 11.65
N GLN A 182 -11.30 -4.02 11.16
CA GLN A 182 -10.98 -3.79 9.76
C GLN A 182 -9.48 -3.58 9.60
N ALA A 183 -8.84 -4.34 8.72
CA ALA A 183 -7.49 -4.08 8.24
C ALA A 183 -7.54 -3.13 7.04
N TYR A 184 -6.62 -2.16 7.05
CA TYR A 184 -6.35 -1.22 5.98
C TYR A 184 -4.91 -1.41 5.54
N VAL A 185 -4.71 -1.79 4.28
CA VAL A 185 -3.40 -2.14 3.72
C VAL A 185 -3.07 -1.19 2.59
N ILE A 186 -2.10 -0.32 2.80
CA ILE A 186 -1.62 0.62 1.79
C ILE A 186 -0.32 0.06 1.22
N THR A 187 -0.31 -0.21 -0.08
CA THR A 187 0.86 -0.76 -0.76
C THR A 187 1.35 0.21 -1.82
N ALA A 188 2.53 0.77 -1.61
CA ALA A 188 3.24 1.58 -2.58
C ALA A 188 4.31 0.73 -3.30
N THR A 189 4.38 0.82 -4.62
CA THR A 189 5.18 -0.10 -5.46
C THR A 189 5.97 0.65 -6.53
N CYS A 190 7.24 0.32 -6.70
CA CYS A 190 8.07 0.74 -7.81
C CYS A 190 9.15 -0.30 -8.15
N LEU A 191 9.87 -0.12 -9.25
CA LEU A 191 11.12 -0.86 -9.45
C LEU A 191 12.14 -0.42 -8.39
N HIS A 192 13.00 -1.35 -7.97
CA HIS A 192 14.05 -1.11 -6.98
C HIS A 192 14.94 0.07 -7.41
N LYS A 193 15.33 0.10 -8.69
CA LYS A 193 16.17 1.17 -9.26
C LYS A 193 15.57 2.57 -9.14
N ASP A 194 14.24 2.66 -9.10
CA ASP A 194 13.51 3.93 -9.03
C ASP A 194 13.12 4.30 -7.57
N PHE A 195 13.45 3.46 -6.59
CA PHE A 195 13.00 3.64 -5.21
C PHE A 195 13.45 4.96 -4.59
N ASN A 196 14.67 5.43 -4.90
CA ASN A 196 15.16 6.70 -4.39
C ASN A 196 14.32 7.90 -4.87
N THR A 197 13.68 7.80 -6.03
CA THR A 197 12.77 8.81 -6.57
C THR A 197 11.42 8.80 -5.87
N TYR A 198 10.89 7.62 -5.56
CA TYR A 198 9.52 7.46 -5.07
C TYR A 198 9.40 7.27 -3.55
N CYS A 199 10.49 7.00 -2.85
CA CYS A 199 10.49 6.74 -1.41
C CYS A 199 9.78 7.86 -0.63
N SER A 200 10.22 9.12 -0.76
CA SER A 200 9.59 10.24 -0.05
C SER A 200 8.10 10.40 -0.40
N PRO A 201 7.68 10.43 -1.69
CA PRO A 201 6.27 10.42 -2.07
C PRO A 201 5.45 9.26 -1.49
N PHE A 202 6.02 8.06 -1.40
CA PHE A 202 5.33 6.90 -0.82
C PHE A 202 5.01 7.11 0.65
N PHE A 203 6.00 7.50 1.44
CA PHE A 203 5.79 7.76 2.86
C PHE A 203 4.81 8.91 3.09
N GLN A 204 4.91 10.00 2.32
CA GLN A 204 3.96 11.12 2.41
C GLN A 204 2.51 10.69 2.14
N THR A 205 2.28 9.89 1.10
CA THR A 205 0.94 9.37 0.81
C THR A 205 0.46 8.41 1.90
N ILE A 206 1.30 7.50 2.40
CA ILE A 206 0.93 6.59 3.49
C ILE A 206 0.56 7.39 4.75
N GLN A 207 1.37 8.37 5.14
CA GLN A 207 1.12 9.21 6.32
C GLN A 207 -0.19 10.01 6.21
N SER A 208 -0.59 10.38 4.98
CA SER A 208 -1.85 11.10 4.73
C SER A 208 -3.11 10.25 4.89
N PHE A 209 -2.97 8.94 5.12
CA PHE A 209 -4.11 8.05 5.28
C PHE A 209 -4.96 8.49 6.48
N THR A 210 -6.25 8.66 6.24
CA THR A 210 -7.23 9.07 7.25
C THR A 210 -8.50 8.24 7.12
N ILE A 211 -9.16 8.01 8.26
CA ILE A 211 -10.46 7.33 8.35
C ILE A 211 -11.46 8.37 8.91
N PHE A 212 -12.54 8.60 8.17
CA PHE A 212 -13.63 9.47 8.60
C PHE A 212 -14.61 8.66 9.46
N SER A 213 -14.84 9.10 10.69
CA SER A 213 -15.88 8.51 11.56
C SER A 213 -17.27 8.99 11.12
N GLU A 214 -18.26 8.09 11.10
CA GLU A 214 -19.68 8.47 10.95
C GLU A 214 -20.18 9.38 12.08
N ASN A 215 -19.49 9.43 13.23
CA ASN A 215 -19.88 10.27 14.37
C ASN A 215 -19.60 11.77 14.18
N ALA A 216 -19.10 12.20 13.01
CA ALA A 216 -18.89 13.60 12.68
C ALA A 216 -20.11 14.28 12.02
N ARG A 217 -21.26 13.58 11.91
CA ARG A 217 -22.52 14.25 11.54
C ARG A 217 -23.05 15.00 12.77
N PRO A 218 -23.30 16.32 12.70
CA PRO A 218 -23.96 17.02 13.80
C PRO A 218 -25.29 16.33 14.07
N ARG A 219 -25.56 16.00 15.33
CA ARG A 219 -26.92 15.64 15.76
C ARG A 219 -27.77 16.88 15.54
N THR A 220 -28.62 16.86 14.52
CA THR A 220 -29.75 17.77 14.44
C THR A 220 -30.69 17.40 15.57
N GLU A 221 -30.70 18.24 16.61
CA GLU A 221 -31.79 18.33 17.58
C GLU A 221 -33.09 18.79 16.91
#